data_AF-A0A8T6UUT0-F1
#
_entry.id   AF-A0A8T6UUT0-F1
#
_cell.length_a   1.000
_cell.length_b   1.000
_cell.length_c   1.000
_cell.angle_alpha   90.00
_cell.angle_beta   90.00
_cell.angle_gamma   90.00
#
_symmetry.space_group_name_H-M   'P 1'
#
loop_
_entity.id
_entity.type
_entity.pdbx_description
1 polymer ?
#
loop_
_entity_poly.entity_id
_entity_poly.type
_entity_poly.pdbx_seq_one_letter_code
_entity_poly.pdbx_strand_id
1 'polypeptide(L)' 'APPRTGKTVLLKKIAKSLTDNYDDIHVSVLLVDERPEEVTDFIRTTQAEVFASSNDKNTQSHIRIT' A
#
# COMPACT_ATOMS: atom_id res chain seq x y z
N ALA A 1 -4.42 -6.98 -11.32
CA ALA A 1 -5.82 -7.43 -11.08
C ALA A 1 -6.75 -6.44 -11.77
N PRO A 2 -7.82 -6.88 -12.44
CA PRO A 2 -8.77 -5.97 -13.05
C PRO A 2 -9.31 -4.96 -12.01
N PRO A 3 -9.64 -3.73 -12.42
CA PRO A 3 -10.26 -2.77 -11.50
C PRO A 3 -11.49 -3.41 -10.83
N ARG A 4 -11.69 -3.15 -9.53
CA ARG A 4 -12.81 -3.64 -8.70
C ARG A 4 -12.81 -5.13 -8.35
N THR A 5 -11.73 -5.89 -8.57
CA THR A 5 -11.67 -7.31 -8.14
C THR A 5 -11.29 -7.50 -6.67
N GLY A 6 -11.38 -6.46 -5.83
CA GLY A 6 -11.11 -6.56 -4.40
C GLY A 6 -9.63 -6.65 -3.99
N LYS A 7 -8.68 -6.36 -4.88
CA LYS A 7 -7.23 -6.32 -4.58
C LYS A 7 -6.95 -5.50 -3.32
N THR A 8 -7.49 -4.30 -3.26
CA THR A 8 -7.33 -3.34 -2.17
C THR A 8 -7.85 -3.91 -0.84
N VAL A 9 -9.05 -4.51 -0.86
CA VAL A 9 -9.64 -5.13 0.34
C VAL A 9 -8.80 -6.31 0.80
N LEU A 10 -8.32 -7.14 -0.11
CA LEU A 10 -7.48 -8.29 0.21
C LEU A 10 -6.17 -7.87 0.86
N LEU A 11 -5.44 -6.93 0.24
CA LEU A 11 -4.16 -6.44 0.76
C LEU A 11 -4.31 -5.79 2.14
N LYS A 12 -5.38 -5.03 2.38
CA LYS A 12 -5.67 -4.47 3.72
C LYS A 12 -5.93 -5.55 4.76
N LYS A 13 -6.68 -6.60 4.41
CA LYS A 13 -6.94 -7.74 5.31
C LYS A 13 -5.66 -8.48 5.66
N ILE A 14 -4.75 -8.66 4.69
CA ILE A 14 -3.45 -9.27 4.93
C ILE A 14 -2.63 -8.41 5.89
N ALA A 15 -2.47 -7.11 5.60
CA ALA A 15 -1.71 -6.20 6.45
C ALA A 15 -2.27 -6.16 7.88
N LYS A 16 -3.60 -6.05 8.03
CA LYS A 16 -4.26 -6.08 9.33
C LYS A 16 -4.06 -7.40 10.07
N SER A 17 -4.18 -8.53 9.38
CA SER A 17 -3.96 -9.84 9.99
C SER A 17 -2.52 -10.00 10.48
N LEU A 18 -1.54 -9.44 9.78
CA LEU A 18 -0.15 -9.48 10.23
C LEU A 18 0.05 -8.65 11.50
N THR A 19 -0.43 -7.39 11.51
CA THR A 19 -0.28 -6.48 12.66
C THR A 19 -1.09 -6.91 13.87
N ASP A 20 -2.22 -7.61 13.69
CA ASP A 20 -3.05 -8.08 14.81
C ASP A 20 -2.51 -9.38 15.47
N ASN A 21 -1.64 -10.15 14.78
CA ASN A 21 -1.20 -11.47 15.26
C ASN A 21 0.30 -11.55 15.61
N TYR A 22 1.11 -10.60 15.14
CA TYR A 22 2.56 -10.63 15.30
C TYR A 22 3.05 -9.23 15.71
N ASP A 23 3.38 -9.08 17.00
CA ASP A 23 3.89 -7.82 17.55
C ASP A 23 5.40 -7.62 17.28
N ASP A 24 6.10 -8.65 16.81
CA ASP A 24 7.55 -8.69 16.61
C ASP A 24 7.98 -8.48 15.15
N ILE A 25 7.04 -8.24 14.25
CA ILE A 25 7.32 -8.03 12.82
C ILE A 25 7.07 -6.58 12.40
N HIS A 26 7.93 -6.09 11.51
CA HIS A 26 7.73 -4.81 10.84
C HIS A 26 6.96 -5.03 9.54
N VAL A 27 5.78 -4.42 9.42
CA VAL A 27 4.94 -4.54 8.21
C VAL A 27 5.07 -3.26 7.40
N SER A 28 5.56 -3.39 6.17
CA SER A 28 5.61 -2.30 5.20
C SER A 28 4.77 -2.61 3.95
N VAL A 29 4.15 -1.58 3.37
CA VAL A 29 3.35 -1.65 2.15
C VAL A 29 3.94 -0.71 1.12
N LEU A 30 4.23 -1.22 -0.08
CA LEU A 30 4.71 -0.43 -1.21
C LEU A 30 3.61 -0.31 -2.28
N LEU A 31 3.20 0.91 -2.59
CA LEU A 31 2.21 1.23 -3.63
C LEU A 31 2.89 2.01 -4.75
N VAL A 32 2.98 1.43 -5.94
CA VAL A 32 3.60 2.08 -7.12
C VAL A 32 2.57 2.13 -8.24
N ASP A 33 2.53 3.27 -8.93
CA ASP A 33 1.64 3.52 -10.08
C ASP A 33 0.15 3.29 -9.73
N GLU A 34 -0.19 3.48 -8.46
CA GLU A 34 -1.55 3.33 -7.96
C GLU A 34 -2.27 4.68 -7.90
N ARG A 35 -3.60 4.66 -7.95
CA ARG A 35 -4.40 5.89 -7.93
C ARG A 35 -4.25 6.65 -6.60
N PRO A 36 -4.14 7.99 -6.60
CA PRO A 36 -3.94 8.78 -5.37
C PRO A 36 -5.01 8.55 -4.29
N GLU A 37 -6.26 8.34 -4.69
CA GLU A 37 -7.36 8.05 -3.77
C GLU A 37 -7.22 6.68 -3.10
N GLU A 38 -6.73 5.67 -3.82
CA GLU A 38 -6.48 4.33 -3.28
C GLU A 38 -5.27 4.33 -2.35
N VAL A 39 -4.23 5.12 -2.67
CA VAL A 39 -3.07 5.35 -1.80
C VAL A 39 -3.50 6.02 -0.49
N THR A 40 -4.30 7.09 -0.58
CA THR A 40 -4.79 7.82 0.60
C THR A 40 -5.63 6.93 1.50
N ASP A 41 -6.50 6.12 0.90
CA ASP A 41 -7.32 5.13 1.60
C ASP A 41 -6.46 4.08 2.31
N PHE A 42 -5.37 3.60 1.68
CA PHE A 42 -4.42 2.69 2.31
C PHE A 42 -3.76 3.32 3.55
N ILE A 43 -3.17 4.51 3.39
CA ILE A 43 -2.46 5.22 4.46
C ILE A 43 -3.36 5.44 5.68
N ARG A 44 -4.65 5.73 5.48
CA ARG A 44 -5.58 6.01 6.57
C ARG A 44 -6.13 4.77 7.28
N THR A 45 -6.03 3.58 6.67
CA THR A 45 -6.76 2.39 7.14
C THR A 45 -5.85 1.22 7.54
N THR A 46 -4.55 1.29 7.25
CA THR A 46 -3.59 0.26 7.66
C THR A 46 -2.68 0.77 8.78
N GLN A 47 -2.26 -0.14 9.66
CA GLN A 47 -1.25 0.12 10.70
C GLN A 47 0.18 -0.14 10.21
N ALA A 48 0.34 -0.58 8.96
CA ALA A 48 1.63 -0.80 8.33
C ALA A 48 2.31 0.52 7.92
N GLU A 49 3.64 0.50 7.82
CA GLU A 49 4.40 1.60 7.22
C GLU A 49 4.14 1.63 5.70
N VAL A 50 3.65 2.74 5.17
CA VAL A 50 3.28 2.84 3.75
C VAL A 50 4.28 3.69 2.97
N PHE A 51 4.88 3.10 1.95
CA PHE A 51 5.65 3.77 0.90
C PHE A 51 4.79 3.86 -0.34
N ALA A 52 4.66 5.06 -0.93
CA ALA A 52 3.81 5.24 -2.10
C ALA A 52 4.43 6.17 -3.15
N SER A 53 4.23 5.80 -4.42
CA SER A 53 4.56 6.58 -5.60
C SER A 53 3.38 6.46 -6.56
N SER A 54 2.39 7.32 -6.38
CA SER A 54 1.11 7.31 -7.10
C SER A 54 1.26 7.68 -8.59
N ASN A 55 0.28 7.30 -9.41
CA ASN A 55 0.34 7.44 -10.87
C ASN A 55 0.30 8.89 -11.40
N ASP A 56 0.06 9.88 -10.53
CA ASP A 56 0.21 11.30 -10.82
C ASP A 56 1.68 11.77 -10.73
N LYS A 57 2.59 10.91 -10.27
CA LYS A 57 4.03 11.16 -10.23
C LYS A 57 4.70 10.79 -11.55
N ASN A 58 5.87 11.37 -11.79
CA ASN A 58 6.70 10.97 -12.93
C ASN A 58 7.25 9.55 -12.73
N THR A 59 7.52 8.83 -13.81
CA THR A 59 8.06 7.45 -13.76
C THR A 59 9.38 7.38 -13.01
N GLN A 60 10.19 8.46 -13.03
CA GLN A 60 11.44 8.56 -12.27
C GLN A 60 11.21 8.45 -10.75
N SER A 61 10.07 8.93 -10.23
CA SER A 61 9.71 8.78 -8.82
C SER A 61 9.40 7.33 -8.43
N HIS A 62 9.05 6.45 -9.37
CA HIS A 62 8.76 5.04 -9.08
C HIS A 62 10.03 4.20 -8.89
N ILE A 63 11.12 4.59 -9.54
CA ILE A 63 12.38 3.83 -9.58
C ILE A 63 13.50 4.46 -8.74
N ARG A 64 13.18 5.49 -7.95
CA ARG A 64 14.16 6.23 -7.15
C ARG A 64 14.74 5.34 -6.04
N ILE A 65 16.07 5.25 -5.98
CA ILE A 65 16.82 4.36 -5.06
C ILE A 65 17.42 5.14 -3.86
N THR A 66 17.05 6.42 -3.68
CA THR A 66 17.76 7.34 -2.77
C THR A 66 16.83 8.24 -1.98
#